data_AF-A0A4Y2PXX6-F1
#
_entry.id   AF-A0A4Y2PXX6-F1
#
_cell.length_a   1.000
_cell.length_b   1.000
_cell.length_c   1.000
_cell.angle_alpha   90.00
_cell.angle_beta   90.00
_cell.angle_gamma   90.00
#
_symmetry.space_group_name_H-M   'P 1'
#
loop_
_entity.id
_entity.type
_entity.pdbx_description
1 polymer ?
#
loop_
_entity_poly.entity_id
_entity_poly.type
_entity_poly.pdbx_seq_one_letter_code
_entity_poly.pdbx_strand_id
1 'polypeptide(L)' 'MLRGTVFLLVVLVISFAFASAKTACEEQREEALSNAMIGSFTPECEADGTFSKKQCWSSVGRCFCVDPISGKKTTDLDCE' A
#
# COMPACT_ATOMS: atom_id res chain seq x y z
N MET A 1 -12.87 -34.14 -24.49
CA MET A 1 -11.73 -33.92 -23.58
C MET A 1 -11.06 -32.55 -23.78
N LEU A 2 -10.85 -32.08 -25.03
CA LEU A 2 -10.27 -30.75 -25.34
C LEU A 2 -10.98 -29.52 -24.73
N ARG A 3 -12.30 -29.56 -24.50
CA ARG A 3 -13.05 -28.45 -23.86
C ARG A 3 -12.75 -28.27 -22.37
N GLY A 4 -12.40 -29.35 -21.67
CA GLY A 4 -12.11 -29.30 -20.22
C GLY A 4 -10.68 -28.83 -19.92
N THR A 5 -9.71 -29.26 -20.73
CA THR A 5 -8.32 -28.79 -20.65
C THR A 5 -8.20 -27.30 -20.99
N VAL A 6 -8.92 -26.81 -22.00
CA VAL A 6 -8.93 -25.37 -22.31
C VAL A 6 -9.54 -24.54 -21.18
N PHE A 7 -10.63 -25.00 -20.55
CA PHE A 7 -11.25 -24.29 -19.42
C PHE A 7 -10.34 -24.25 -18.18
N LEU A 8 -9.67 -25.37 -17.86
CA LEU A 8 -8.66 -25.44 -16.80
C LEU A 8 -7.47 -24.53 -17.06
N LEU A 9 -6.96 -24.51 -18.30
CA LEU A 9 -5.88 -23.61 -18.69
C LEU A 9 -6.32 -22.16 -18.54
N VAL A 10 -7.52 -21.78 -19.00
CA VAL A 10 -8.10 -20.44 -18.85
C VAL A 10 -8.20 -20.02 -17.38
N VAL A 11 -8.69 -20.89 -16.49
CA VAL A 11 -8.76 -20.61 -15.05
C VAL A 11 -7.36 -20.42 -14.44
N LEU A 12 -6.36 -21.20 -14.88
CA LEU A 12 -4.97 -21.02 -14.43
C LEU A 12 -4.38 -19.69 -14.93
N VAL A 13 -4.56 -19.31 -16.20
CA VAL A 13 -4.05 -18.00 -16.68
C VAL A 13 -4.75 -16.82 -16.02
N ILE A 14 -6.06 -16.93 -15.77
CA ILE A 14 -6.83 -15.93 -15.01
C ILE A 14 -6.25 -15.81 -13.60
N SER A 15 -6.08 -16.93 -12.89
CA SER A 15 -5.52 -16.93 -11.52
C SER A 15 -4.12 -16.32 -11.43
N PHE A 16 -3.28 -16.53 -12.45
CA PHE A 16 -1.93 -15.96 -12.52
C PHE A 16 -1.89 -14.50 -12.98
N ALA A 17 -2.90 -14.01 -13.72
CA ALA A 17 -2.93 -12.64 -14.25
C ALA A 17 -3.40 -11.57 -13.25
N PHE A 18 -3.94 -11.97 -12.08
CA PHE A 18 -4.44 -11.05 -11.06
C PHE A 18 -3.48 -10.81 -9.88
N ALA A 19 -2.18 -11.13 -10.02
CA ALA A 19 -1.19 -10.72 -9.03
C ALA A 19 -0.94 -9.20 -9.15
N SER A 20 -1.67 -8.39 -8.39
CA SER A 20 -1.42 -6.95 -8.30
C SER A 20 -0.06 -6.71 -7.67
N ALA A 21 0.82 -5.96 -8.36
CA ALA A 21 2.07 -5.51 -7.77
C ALA A 21 1.75 -4.56 -6.61
N LYS A 22 2.42 -4.78 -5.48
CA LYS A 22 2.27 -3.96 -4.27
C LYS A 22 2.82 -2.55 -4.54
N THR A 23 2.12 -1.53 -4.04
CA THR A 23 2.61 -0.15 -4.16
C THR A 23 3.66 0.17 -3.11
N ALA A 24 4.36 1.31 -3.28
CA ALA A 24 5.35 1.78 -2.31
C ALA A 24 4.75 2.02 -0.90
N CYS A 25 3.52 2.53 -0.80
CA CYS A 25 2.88 2.73 0.50
C CYS A 25 2.52 1.39 1.14
N GLU A 26 1.93 0.48 0.36
CA GLU A 26 1.54 -0.82 0.86
C GLU A 26 2.77 -1.60 1.35
N GLU A 27 3.89 -1.55 0.61
CA GLU A 27 5.17 -2.17 0.96
C GLU A 27 5.68 -1.66 2.30
N GLN A 28 5.79 -0.33 2.46
CA GLN A 28 6.21 0.28 3.71
C GLN A 28 5.25 -0.01 4.87
N ARG A 29 3.95 -0.09 4.60
CA ARG A 29 2.93 -0.46 5.60
C ARG A 29 3.13 -1.89 6.08
N GLU A 30 3.37 -2.83 5.17
CA GLU A 30 3.65 -4.23 5.55
C GLU A 30 4.95 -4.35 6.34
N GLU A 31 6.01 -3.66 5.92
CA GLU A 31 7.28 -3.64 6.64
C GLU A 31 7.09 -3.11 8.07
N ALA A 32 6.38 -1.97 8.21
CA ALA A 32 6.08 -1.37 9.50
C ALA A 32 5.26 -2.31 10.41
N LEU A 33 4.37 -3.12 9.84
CA LEU A 33 3.57 -4.10 10.58
C LEU A 33 4.37 -5.36 10.95
N SER A 34 5.28 -5.80 10.09
CA SER A 34 6.10 -7.01 10.32
C SER A 34 7.01 -6.89 11.54
N ASN A 35 7.46 -5.67 11.85
CA ASN A 35 8.31 -5.35 12.99
C ASN A 35 7.65 -4.35 13.96
N ALA A 36 6.30 -4.32 14.01
CA ALA A 36 5.58 -3.34 14.80
C ALA A 36 5.81 -3.53 16.30
N MET A 37 6.33 -2.49 16.96
CA MET A 37 6.25 -2.32 18.40
C MET A 37 5.03 -1.45 18.72
N ILE A 38 4.47 -1.58 19.93
CA ILE A 38 3.39 -0.69 20.37
C ILE A 38 3.86 0.76 20.24
N GLY A 39 3.10 1.54 19.47
CA GLY A 39 3.40 2.94 19.22
C GLY A 39 4.31 3.23 18.03
N SER A 40 4.76 2.22 17.27
CA SER A 40 5.44 2.43 15.98
C SER A 40 4.56 3.20 15.00
N PHE A 41 5.21 3.96 14.11
CA PHE A 41 4.52 4.61 13.01
C PHE A 41 4.18 3.58 11.92
N THR A 42 2.94 3.62 11.43
CA THR A 42 2.48 2.83 10.28
C THR A 42 1.92 3.81 9.25
N PRO A 43 2.44 3.83 8.01
CA PRO A 43 1.91 4.72 6.99
C PRO A 43 0.48 4.35 6.60
N GLU A 44 -0.31 5.39 6.33
CA GLU A 44 -1.67 5.29 5.83
C GLU A 44 -1.68 5.38 4.31
N CYS A 45 -2.36 4.43 3.66
CA CYS A 45 -2.44 4.34 2.22
C CYS A 45 -3.88 4.58 1.76
N GLU A 46 -4.04 5.26 0.64
CA GLU A 46 -5.33 5.42 -0.04
C GLU A 46 -5.72 4.13 -0.78
N ALA A 47 -6.95 4.06 -1.28
CA ALA A 47 -7.48 2.87 -1.95
C ALA A 47 -6.76 2.51 -3.26
N ASP A 48 -6.09 3.48 -3.89
CA ASP A 48 -5.26 3.29 -5.07
C ASP A 48 -3.81 2.88 -4.72
N GLY A 49 -3.51 2.73 -3.42
CA GLY A 49 -2.21 2.38 -2.89
C GLY A 49 -1.20 3.54 -2.83
N THR A 50 -1.59 4.77 -3.12
CA THR A 50 -0.75 5.95 -2.84
C THR A 50 -0.70 6.24 -1.34
N PHE A 51 0.28 7.04 -0.89
CA PHE A 51 0.30 7.53 0.48
C PHE A 51 -0.82 8.54 0.69
N SER A 52 -1.55 8.43 1.81
CA SER A 52 -2.40 9.53 2.23
C SER A 52 -1.55 10.78 2.42
N LYS A 53 -1.96 11.90 1.82
CA LYS A 53 -1.19 13.16 1.80
C LYS A 53 -0.82 13.64 3.21
N LYS A 54 -1.72 13.42 4.18
CA LYS A 54 -1.50 13.71 5.59
C LYS A 54 -1.33 12.40 6.35
N GLN A 55 -0.14 12.18 6.89
CA GLN A 55 0.19 11.03 7.72
C GLN A 55 0.11 11.40 9.19
N CYS A 56 -0.47 10.54 10.03
CA CYS A 56 -0.61 10.81 11.46
C CYS A 56 0.03 9.69 12.30
N TRP A 57 0.96 10.07 13.15
CA TRP A 57 1.57 9.17 14.12
C TRP A 57 0.78 9.21 15.43
N SER A 58 -0.27 8.40 15.51
CA SER A 58 -1.26 8.42 16.60
C SER A 58 -0.64 8.26 18.00
N SER A 59 0.37 7.41 18.15
CA SER A 59 1.05 7.21 19.44
C SER A 59 1.80 8.43 19.96
N VAL A 60 2.22 9.32 19.06
CA VAL A 60 2.96 10.55 19.38
C VAL A 60 2.04 11.78 19.32
N GLY A 61 0.87 11.67 18.70
CA GLY A 61 -0.09 12.76 18.55
C GLY A 61 0.37 13.83 17.55
N ARG A 62 1.17 13.47 16.54
CA ARG A 62 1.67 14.39 15.51
C ARG A 62 1.30 13.92 14.11
N CYS A 63 0.96 14.86 13.23
CA CYS A 63 0.76 14.60 11.81
C CYS A 63 1.79 15.38 10.99
N PHE A 64 2.04 14.92 9.76
CA PHE A 64 2.94 15.55 8.80
C PHE A 64 2.48 15.26 7.37
N CYS A 65 2.94 16.10 6.44
CA CYS A 65 2.62 15.99 5.02
C CYS A 65 3.64 15.11 4.30
N VAL A 66 3.17 14.33 3.34
CA VAL A 66 4.03 13.56 2.43
C VAL A 66 3.58 13.72 1.00
N ASP A 67 4.52 13.54 0.07
CA ASP A 67 4.23 13.37 -1.33
C ASP A 67 3.48 12.03 -1.56
N PRO A 68 2.31 12.01 -2.22
CA PRO A 68 1.49 10.80 -2.37
C PRO A 68 2.16 9.64 -3.10
N ILE A 69 3.17 9.92 -3.93
CA ILE A 69 3.83 8.90 -4.76
C ILE A 69 5.07 8.34 -4.04
N SER A 70 5.91 9.22 -3.51
CA SER A 70 7.20 8.85 -2.92
C SER A 70 7.19 8.65 -1.41
N GLY A 71 6.15 9.13 -0.70
CA GLY A 71 6.05 9.07 0.77
C GLY A 71 7.04 9.99 1.50
N LYS A 72 7.79 10.83 0.77
CA LYS A 72 8.74 11.77 1.36
C LYS A 72 8.00 12.90 2.06
N LYS A 73 8.48 13.26 3.26
CA LYS A 73 7.96 14.43 3.99
C LYS A 73 8.11 15.70 3.15
N THR A 74 7.03 16.46 3.04
CA THR A 74 6.97 17.76 2.36
C THR A 74 6.84 18.88 3.37
N THR A 75 6.74 20.13 2.89
CA THR A 75 6.45 21.26 3.76
C THR A 75 4.96 21.29 4.10
N ASP A 76 4.59 21.88 5.25
CA ASP A 76 3.19 21.94 5.66
C ASP A 76 2.31 22.75 4.69
N LEU A 77 2.90 23.63 3.88
CA LEU A 77 2.21 24.40 2.84
C LEU A 77 1.67 23.51 1.71
N ASP A 78 2.26 22.33 1.52
CA ASP A 78 1.87 21.42 0.46
C ASP A 78 0.68 20.54 0.86
N CYS A 79 0.18 20.61 2.10
CA CYS A 79 -0.87 19.72 2.61
C CYS A 79 -2.29 20.09 2.18
N GLU A 80 -2.52 21.31 1.69
CA GLU A 80 -3.82 21.80 1.20
C GLU A 80 -4.05 21.51 -0.29
#